data_AF-A0A7V4PNZ8-F1
#
_entry.id   AF-A0A7V4PNZ8-F1
#
_cell.length_a   1.000
_cell.length_b   1.000
_cell.length_c   1.000
_cell.angle_alpha   90.00
_cell.angle_beta   90.00
_cell.angle_gamma   90.00
#
_symmetry.space_group_name_H-M   'P 1'
#
loop_
_entity.id
_entity.type
_entity.pdbx_description
1 polymer ?
#
loop_
_entity_poly.entity_id
_entity_poly.type
_entity_poly.pdbx_seq_one_letter_code
_entity_poly.pdbx_strand_id
1 'polypeptide(L)' 'GSLDEALDALEKDHDFLLQGDVFTRDVIETWLAYKRKKELDAIRLRPHPYEFALYFDI' A
#
# COMPACT_ATOMS: atom_id res chain seq x y z
N GLY A 1 0.18 3.35 11.43
CA GLY A 1 -0.87 3.64 10.45
C GLY A 1 -0.25 4.04 9.15
N SER A 2 0.27 3.07 8.40
CA SER A 2 0.86 3.27 7.08
C SER A 2 -0.03 2.65 6.00
N LEU A 3 0.19 3.07 4.74
CA LEU A 3 -0.47 2.44 3.60
C LEU A 3 -0.15 0.94 3.51
N ASP A 4 1.08 0.54 3.86
CA ASP A 4 1.51 -0.86 3.88
C ASP A 4 0.68 -1.68 4.88
N GLU A 5 0.56 -1.20 6.11
CA GLU A 5 -0.23 -1.84 7.16
C GLU A 5 -1.72 -1.96 6.78
N ALA A 6 -2.26 -0.94 6.10
CA ALA A 6 -3.65 -0.96 5.65
C ALA A 6 -3.88 -1.99 4.52
N LEU A 7 -2.92 -2.13 3.60
CA LEU A 7 -2.98 -3.13 2.52
C LEU A 7 -2.84 -4.55 3.08
N ASP A 8 -1.98 -4.75 4.08
CA ASP A 8 -1.83 -6.04 4.76
C ASP A 8 -3.08 -6.42 5.58
N ALA A 9 -3.73 -5.44 6.20
CA ALA A 9 -5.00 -5.67 6.89
C ALA A 9 -6.10 -6.05 5.89
N LEU A 10 -6.19 -5.34 4.76
CA LEU A 10 -7.14 -5.65 3.69
C LEU A 10 -6.90 -7.04 3.08
N GLU A 11 -5.65 -7.43 2.86
CA GLU A 11 -5.32 -8.77 2.34
C GLU A 11 -5.74 -9.88 3.32
N LYS A 12 -5.62 -9.65 4.63
CA LYS A 12 -5.95 -10.63 5.68
C LYS A 12 -7.45 -10.72 5.99
N ASP A 13 -8.20 -9.64 5.80
CA ASP A 13 -9.62 -9.57 6.15
C ASP A 13 -10.40 -8.77 5.10
N HIS A 14 -10.76 -9.44 4.00
CA HIS A 14 -11.63 -8.87 2.95
C HIS A 14 -12.85 -9.73 2.64
N ASP A 15 -13.12 -10.76 3.43
CA ASP A 15 -14.24 -11.68 3.19
C ASP A 15 -15.59 -10.96 3.26
N PHE A 16 -15.69 -9.92 4.08
CA PHE A 16 -16.87 -9.07 4.17
C PHE A 16 -17.15 -8.27 2.89
N LEU A 17 -16.12 -7.99 2.07
CA LEU A 17 -16.24 -7.30 0.78
C LEU A 17 -16.70 -8.25 -0.34
N LEU A 18 -16.42 -9.54 -0.20
CA LEU A 18 -16.84 -10.57 -1.16
C LEU A 18 -18.32 -10.97 -0.99
N GLN A 19 -18.95 -10.60 0.13
CA GLN A 19 -20.35 -10.93 0.39
C GLN A 19 -21.26 -10.22 -0.61
N GLY A 20 -22.08 -10.99 -1.33
CA GLY A 20 -23.06 -10.48 -2.28
C GLY A 20 -22.47 -9.99 -3.61
N ASP A 21 -21.27 -10.46 -3.98
CA ASP A 21 -20.56 -10.06 -5.21
C ASP A 21 -20.39 -8.54 -5.35
N VAL A 22 -20.33 -7.82 -4.22
CA VAL A 22 -20.10 -6.37 -4.19
C VAL A 22 -18.69 -6.05 -4.68
N PHE A 23 -17.72 -6.85 -4.26
CA PHE A 23 -16.37 -6.88 -4.81
C PHE A 23 -16.03 -8.30 -5.23
N THR A 24 -15.44 -8.43 -6.41
CA THR A 24 -14.88 -9.69 -6.87
C THR A 24 -13.43 -9.82 -6.39
N ARG A 25 -12.97 -11.06 -6.20
CA ARG A 25 -11.62 -11.35 -5.71
C ARG A 25 -10.54 -10.76 -6.62
N ASP A 26 -10.72 -10.81 -7.93
CA ASP A 26 -9.78 -10.29 -8.92
C ASP A 26 -9.60 -8.76 -8.80
N VAL A 27 -10.66 -8.02 -8.45
CA VAL A 27 -10.58 -6.57 -8.24
C VAL A 27 -9.74 -6.26 -6.99
N ILE A 28 -9.94 -7.01 -5.91
CA ILE A 28 -9.19 -6.83 -4.66
C ILE A 28 -7.70 -7.13 -4.87
N GLU A 29 -7.38 -8.26 -5.51
CA GLU A 29 -6.00 -8.64 -5.83
C GLU A 29 -5.32 -7.62 -6.76
N THR A 30 -6.02 -7.17 -7.80
CA THR A 30 -5.51 -6.16 -8.73
C THR A 30 -5.26 -4.83 -8.02
N TRP A 31 -6.16 -4.44 -7.10
CA TRP A 31 -6.04 -3.21 -6.33
C TRP A 31 -4.84 -3.26 -5.38
N LEU A 32 -4.67 -4.37 -4.63
CA LEU A 32 -3.51 -4.60 -3.76
C LEU A 32 -2.20 -4.51 -4.54
N ALA A 33 -2.11 -5.19 -5.69
CA ALA A 33 -0.93 -5.17 -6.55
C ALA A 33 -0.64 -3.77 -7.09
N TYR A 34 -1.67 -3.05 -7.55
CA TYR A 34 -1.54 -1.68 -8.05
C TYR A 34 -1.01 -0.74 -6.97
N LYS A 35 -1.61 -0.76 -5.78
CA LYS A 35 -1.25 0.13 -4.67
C LYS A 35 0.15 -0.13 -4.14
N ARG A 36 0.54 -1.40 -4.00
CA ARG A 36 1.91 -1.77 -3.61
C ARG A 36 2.93 -1.26 -4.65
N LYS A 37 2.72 -1.58 -5.93
CA LYS A 37 3.71 -1.28 -6.97
C LYS A 37 3.79 0.20 -7.36
N LYS A 38 2.64 0.88 -7.49
CA LYS A 38 2.60 2.26 -8.03
C LYS A 38 2.70 3.34 -6.98
N GLU A 39 2.29 3.08 -5.74
CA GLU A 39 2.26 4.10 -4.70
C GLU A 39 3.31 3.80 -3.63
N LEU A 40 3.28 2.61 -3.05
CA LEU A 40 4.18 2.27 -1.95
C LEU A 40 5.65 2.20 -2.41
N ASP A 41 5.95 1.40 -3.43
CA ASP A 41 7.32 1.23 -3.94
C ASP A 41 7.86 2.53 -4.52
N ALA A 42 7.00 3.29 -5.22
CA ALA A 42 7.37 4.57 -5.81
C ALA A 42 7.77 5.60 -4.75
N ILE A 43 7.20 5.56 -3.55
CA ILE A 43 7.57 6.45 -2.45
C ILE A 43 8.81 5.90 -1.72
N ARG A 44 8.87 4.59 -1.45
CA ARG A 44 10.00 3.93 -0.76
C ARG A 44 11.34 4.09 -1.48
N LEU A 45 11.34 4.14 -2.81
CA LEU A 45 12.56 4.26 -3.61
C LEU A 45 13.06 5.71 -3.77
N ARG A 46 12.27 6.70 -3.36
CA ARG A 46 12.66 8.11 -3.49
C ARG A 46 13.10 8.66 -2.13
N PRO A 47 14.32 9.18 -2.01
CA PRO A 47 14.76 9.82 -0.78
C PRO A 47 13.85 11.01 -0.48
N HIS A 48 13.39 11.09 0.76
CA HIS A 48 12.51 12.17 1.18
C HIS A 48 13.35 13.44 1.46
N PRO A 49 12.91 14.65 1.06
CA PRO A 49 13.71 15.88 1.27
C PRO A 49 14.15 16.11 2.72
N TYR A 50 13.37 15.61 3.68
CA TYR A 50 13.73 15.68 5.11
C TYR A 50 14.91 14.77 5.49
N GLU A 51 15.16 13.68 4.75
CA GLU A 51 16.33 12.83 4.95
C GLU A 51 17.63 13.59 4.65
N PHE A 52 17.63 14.50 3.66
CA PHE A 52 18.76 15.38 3.43
C PHE A 52 19.05 16.27 4.64
N ALA A 53 18.03 16.84 5.27
CA ALA A 53 18.22 17.67 6.47
C ALA A 53 18.78 16.88 7.67
N LEU A 54 18.54 15.56 7.75
CA LEU A 54 19.03 14.71 8.83
C LEU A 54 20.45 14.19 8.61
N TYR A 55 20.87 13.98 7.36
CA TYR A 55 22.11 13.29 7.03
C TYR A 55 23.16 14.14 6.30
N PHE A 56 22.84 15.36 5.85
CA PHE A 56 23.75 16.16 5.03
C PHE A 56 24.86 16.88 5.82
N ASP A 57 24.66 17.15 7.12
CA ASP A 57 25.64 17.82 7.98
C ASP A 57 26.37 16.86 8.97
N ILE A 58 26.35 15.55 8.69
CA ILE A 58 27.10 14.52 9.45
C ILE A 58 28.47 14.28 8.82
#